data_AF-A0A0B0SEE4-F1
#
_entry.id   AF-A0A0B0SEE4-F1
#
_cell.length_a   1.000
_cell.length_b   1.000
_cell.length_c   1.000
_cell.angle_alpha   90.00
_cell.angle_beta   90.00
_cell.angle_gamma   90.00
#
_symmetry.space_group_name_H-M   'P 1'
#
loop_
_entity.id
_entity.type
_entity.pdbx_description
1 polymer ?
#
loop_
_entity_poly.entity_id
_entity_poly.type
_entity_poly.pdbx_seq_one_letter_code
_entity_poly.pdbx_strand_id
1 'polypeptide(L)' 'MTSFTLLAGFLLLVLFALPLLLGFLAGRAFREGRGRVGLGLLLFGGFLGLLARPRPLGLLLLLVGLLLGYGRLR' A
#
# COMPACT_ATOMS: atom_id res chain seq x y z
N MET A 1 0.35 30.27 -5.32
CA MET A 1 1.30 29.29 -4.74
C MET A 1 0.59 28.22 -3.91
N THR A 2 -0.36 28.61 -3.05
CA THR A 2 -1.21 27.71 -2.22
C THR A 2 -1.85 26.54 -2.99
N SER A 3 -2.46 26.78 -4.16
CA SER A 3 -3.14 25.72 -4.93
C SER A 3 -2.21 24.61 -5.40
N PHE A 4 -0.98 24.96 -5.80
CA PHE A 4 0.03 24.00 -6.23
C PHE A 4 0.53 23.16 -5.05
N THR A 5 0.73 23.78 -3.88
CA THR A 5 1.13 23.11 -2.65
C THR A 5 0.06 22.11 -2.18
N LEU A 6 -1.22 22.46 -2.28
CA LEU A 6 -2.33 21.57 -1.96
C LEU A 6 -2.36 20.35 -2.89
N LEU A 7 -2.21 20.58 -4.20
CA LEU A 7 -2.17 19.50 -5.19
C LEU A 7 -0.99 18.55 -4.94
N ALA A 8 0.20 19.10 -4.69
CA ALA A 8 1.40 18.31 -4.40
C ALA A 8 1.24 17.50 -3.09
N GLY A 9 0.65 18.10 -2.05
CA GLY A 9 0.35 17.41 -0.80
C GLY A 9 -0.63 16.25 -0.99
N PHE A 10 -1.70 16.45 -1.76
CA PHE A 10 -2.66 15.39 -2.08
C PHE A 10 -2.02 14.26 -2.89
N LEU A 11 -1.18 14.60 -3.87
CA LEU A 11 -0.46 13.62 -4.67
C LEU A 11 0.46 12.74 -3.80
N LEU A 12 1.18 13.35 -2.86
CA LEU A 12 2.01 12.60 -1.91
C LEU A 12 1.16 11.69 -1.03
N LEU A 13 0.03 12.18 -0.50
CA LEU A 13 -0.88 11.39 0.31
C LEU A 13 -1.36 10.13 -0.44
N VAL A 14 -1.77 10.30 -1.70
CA VAL A 14 -2.21 9.19 -2.56
C VAL A 14 -1.06 8.21 -2.83
N LEU A 15 0.14 8.70 -3.14
CA LEU A 15 1.32 7.87 -3.35
C LEU A 15 1.70 7.02 -2.13
N PHE A 16 1.51 7.54 -0.92
CA PHE A 16 1.73 6.77 0.32
C PHE A 16 0.55 5.86 0.68
N ALA A 17 -0.69 6.25 0.36
CA ALA A 17 -1.87 5.44 0.64
C ALA A 17 -1.96 4.19 -0.26
N LEU A 18 -1.47 4.26 -1.50
CA LEU A 18 -1.52 3.13 -2.44
C LEU A 18 -0.82 1.87 -1.92
N PRO A 19 0.45 1.91 -1.49
CA PRO A 19 1.14 0.75 -0.91
C PRO A 19 0.37 0.15 0.26
N LEU A 20 -0.14 1.00 1.16
CA LEU A 20 -0.93 0.57 2.32
C LEU A 20 -2.19 -0.20 1.90
N LEU A 21 -2.98 0.36 0.98
CA LEU A 21 -4.21 -0.26 0.48
C LEU A 21 -3.95 -1.57 -0.25
N LEU A 22 -2.91 -1.61 -1.08
CA LEU A 22 -2.50 -2.82 -1.80
C LEU A 22 -2.05 -3.92 -0.84
N GLY A 23 -1.31 -3.56 0.21
CA GLY A 23 -0.95 -4.47 1.29
C GLY A 23 -2.20 -5.05 1.95
N PHE A 24 -3.14 -4.19 2.34
CA PHE A 24 -4.39 -4.61 2.97
C PHE A 24 -5.21 -5.56 2.11
N LEU A 25 -5.37 -5.25 0.83
CA LEU A 25 -6.08 -6.10 -0.11
C LEU A 25 -5.32 -7.41 -0.35
N ALA A 26 -3.99 -7.39 -0.42
CA ALA A 26 -3.17 -8.59 -0.53
C ALA A 26 -3.39 -9.50 0.69
N GLY A 27 -3.37 -8.94 1.90
CA GLY A 27 -3.58 -9.66 3.15
C GLY A 27 -4.95 -10.34 3.17
N ARG A 28 -6.01 -9.62 2.79
CA ARG A 28 -7.35 -10.20 2.61
C ARG A 28 -7.39 -11.29 1.54
N ALA A 29 -6.77 -11.07 0.39
CA ALA A 29 -6.74 -12.05 -0.69
C ALA A 29 -6.05 -13.35 -0.25
N PHE A 30 -4.96 -13.28 0.51
CA PHE A 30 -4.31 -14.46 1.07
C PHE A 30 -5.20 -15.20 2.06
N ARG A 31 -5.93 -14.48 2.92
CA ARG A 31 -6.89 -15.09 3.85
C ARG A 31 -8.04 -15.78 3.14
N GLU A 32 -8.54 -15.17 2.07
CA GLU A 32 -9.63 -15.73 1.25
C GLU A 32 -9.16 -16.88 0.34
N GLY A 33 -7.89 -17.32 0.45
CA GLY A 33 -7.32 -18.39 -0.37
C GLY A 33 -6.97 -17.98 -1.80
N ARG A 34 -7.09 -16.70 -2.15
CA ARG A 34 -6.79 -16.13 -3.48
C ARG A 34 -5.31 -15.79 -3.62
N GLY A 35 -4.43 -16.77 -3.41
CA GLY A 35 -2.98 -16.58 -3.35
C GLY A 35 -2.38 -15.90 -4.58
N ARG A 36 -2.84 -16.22 -5.79
CA ARG A 36 -2.38 -15.58 -7.04
C ARG A 36 -2.66 -14.07 -7.06
N VAL A 37 -3.84 -13.67 -6.60
CA VAL A 37 -4.24 -12.26 -6.51
C VAL A 37 -3.44 -11.56 -5.42
N GLY A 38 -3.30 -12.19 -4.25
CA GLY A 38 -2.49 -11.66 -3.14
C GLY A 38 -1.04 -11.41 -3.55
N LEU A 39 -0.43 -12.35 -4.29
CA LEU A 39 0.93 -12.18 -4.83
C LEU A 39 1.02 -11.04 -5.85
N GLY A 40 0.07 -10.94 -6.78
CA GLY A 40 0.03 -9.83 -7.74
C GLY A 40 -0.06 -8.46 -7.06
N LEU A 41 -0.91 -8.35 -6.03
CA LEU A 41 -1.06 -7.13 -5.24
C LEU A 41 0.20 -6.81 -4.42
N LEU A 42 0.86 -7.82 -3.86
CA LEU A 42 2.13 -7.64 -3.12
C LEU A 42 3.25 -7.16 -4.02
N LEU A 43 3.40 -7.77 -5.21
CA LEU A 43 4.44 -7.40 -6.17
C LEU A 43 4.23 -5.98 -6.69
N PHE A 44 2.99 -5.64 -7.06
CA PHE A 44 2.66 -4.30 -7.53
C PHE A 44 2.76 -3.25 -6.42
N GLY A 45 2.28 -3.57 -5.21
CA GLY A 45 2.42 -2.72 -4.04
C GLY A 45 3.87 -2.52 -3.61
N GLY A 46 4.71 -3.53 -3.76
CA GLY A 46 6.15 -3.45 -3.54
C GLY A 46 6.83 -2.52 -4.53
N PHE A 47 6.51 -2.66 -5.82
CA PHE A 47 7.00 -1.75 -6.87
C PHE A 47 6.61 -0.30 -6.59
N LEU A 48 5.36 -0.02 -6.25
CA LEU A 48 4.90 1.32 -5.89
C LEU A 48 5.53 1.83 -4.59
N GLY A 49 5.70 0.96 -3.60
CA GLY A 49 6.35 1.30 -2.33
C GLY A 49 7.82 1.70 -2.51
N LEU A 50 8.53 1.10 -3.47
CA LEU A 50 9.89 1.50 -3.85
C LEU A 50 9.94 2.83 -4.61
N LEU A 51 8.87 3.16 -5.33
CA LEU A 51 8.75 4.42 -6.07
C LEU A 51 8.42 5.60 -5.14
N ALA A 52 7.73 5.35 -4.03
CA ALA A 52 7.50 6.33 -2.97
C ALA A 52 8.80 6.66 -2.23
N ARG A 53 9.20 7.95 -2.21
CA ARG A 53 10.35 8.44 -1.44
C ARG A 53 9.86 8.97 -0.09
N PRO A 54 10.45 8.57 1.05
CA PRO A 54 11.63 7.71 1.22
C PRO A 54 11.33 6.22 0.96
N ARG A 55 12.23 5.55 0.24
CA ARG A 55 12.07 4.13 -0.19
C ARG A 55 11.67 3.14 0.91
N PRO A 56 12.14 3.23 2.18
CA PRO A 56 11.70 2.27 3.19
C PRO A 56 10.26 2.50 3.66
N LEU A 57 9.73 3.73 3.54
CA LEU A 57 8.39 4.06 4.04
C LEU A 57 7.28 3.39 3.23
N GLY A 58 7.38 3.37 1.90
CA GLY A 58 6.37 2.73 1.06
C GLY A 58 6.27 1.22 1.31
N LEU A 59 7.42 0.55 1.54
CA LEU A 59 7.45 -0.88 1.90
C LEU A 59 6.92 -1.13 3.30
N LEU A 60 7.23 -0.27 4.28
CA LEU A 60 6.65 -0.36 5.62
C LEU A 60 5.13 -0.23 5.58
N LEU A 61 4.61 0.72 4.81
CA LEU A 61 3.17 0.90 4.65
C LEU A 61 2.52 -0.33 3.99
N LEU A 62 3.15 -0.91 2.98
CA LEU A 62 2.71 -2.17 2.37
C LEU A 62 2.62 -3.30 3.41
N LEU A 63 3.65 -3.45 4.24
CA LEU A 63 3.71 -4.46 5.30
C LEU A 63 2.64 -4.24 6.38
N VAL A 64 2.45 -3.00 6.81
CA VAL A 64 1.40 -2.62 7.76
C VAL A 64 0.02 -2.96 7.17
N GLY A 65 -0.22 -2.57 5.92
CA GLY A 65 -1.46 -2.92 5.22
C GLY A 65 -1.66 -4.43 5.17
N LEU A 66 -0.63 -5.18 4.78
CA LEU A 66 -0.66 -6.64 4.71
C LEU A 66 -1.04 -7.26 6.05
N LEU A 67 -0.42 -6.83 7.14
CA LEU A 67 -0.73 -7.29 8.49
C LEU A 67 -2.16 -6.94 8.91
N LEU A 68 -2.64 -5.73 8.61
CA LEU A 68 -4.02 -5.31 8.90
C LEU A 68 -5.05 -6.12 8.12
N GLY A 69 -4.77 -6.43 6.84
CA GLY A 69 -5.65 -7.24 6.01
C GLY A 69 -5.63 -8.72 6.40
N TYR A 70 -4.46 -9.21 6.82
CA TYR A 70 -4.26 -10.59 7.26
C TYR A 70 -4.78 -10.85 8.68
N GLY A 71 -4.69 -9.87 9.57
CA GLY A 71 -5.18 -9.96 10.95
C GLY A 71 -6.70 -10.05 11.03
N ARG A 72 -7.22 -10.87 11.95
CA ARG A 72 -8.61 -10.73 12.41
C ARG A 72 -8.67 -9.45 13.26
N LEU A 73 -8.92 -8.31 12.63
CA LEU A 73 -9.67 -7.24 13.30
C LEU A 73 -11.07 -7.84 13.56
N ARG A 74 -11.23 -8.46 14.73
CA ARG A 74 -12.50 -8.95 15.26
C ARG A 74 -13.00 -7.93 16.27
#